data_AF-M0PKI8-F1
#
_entry.id   AF-M0PKI8-F1
#
_cell.length_a   1.000
_cell.length_b   1.000
_cell.length_c   1.000
_cell.angle_alpha   90.00
_cell.angle_beta   90.00
_cell.angle_gamma   90.00
#
_symmetry.space_group_name_H-M   'P 1'
#
loop_
_entity.id
_entity.type
_entity.pdbx_description
1 polymer ?
#
loop_
_entity_poly.entity_id
_entity_poly.type
_entity_poly.pdbx_seq_one_letter_code
_entity_poly.pdbx_strand_id
1 'polypeptide(L)'
;MDLAVLLKCPVCNAVRALDGRRSEYSKQDLYARVKTHLRGHDLNEPKMAIRKYGIVSDATEIVIPSENYQQLPIEEWTERDDTWLPDGSLSGGEGSLSAPESSVEISSR
;
A
#
# COMPACT_ATOMS: atom_id res chain seq x y z
N MET A 1 21.26 -3.68 -1.82
CA MET A 1 19.82 -3.95 -1.93
C MET A 1 19.33 -4.15 -0.52
N ASP A 2 18.41 -3.30 -0.12
CA ASP A 2 17.79 -3.36 1.20
C ASP A 2 16.36 -3.90 1.06
N LEU A 3 15.85 -4.42 2.18
CA LEU A 3 14.48 -4.89 2.28
C LEU A 3 13.66 -3.85 3.02
N ALA A 4 12.45 -3.64 2.54
CA ALA A 4 11.46 -2.82 3.20
C ALA A 4 10.11 -3.51 3.21
N VAL A 5 9.31 -3.23 4.24
CA VAL A 5 7.91 -3.65 4.32
C VAL A 5 7.04 -2.46 3.98
N LEU A 6 6.23 -2.59 2.94
CA LEU A 6 5.31 -1.58 2.50
C LEU A 6 3.91 -1.85 3.06
N LEU A 7 3.37 -0.87 3.76
CA LEU A 7 2.00 -0.87 4.27
C LEU A 7 1.14 0.04 3.39
N LYS A 8 -0.07 -0.42 3.06
CA LYS A 8 -1.08 0.35 2.31
C LYS A 8 -2.32 0.53 3.16
N CYS A 9 -2.80 1.76 3.31
CA CYS A 9 -4.07 2.06 3.94
C CYS A 9 -5.23 1.78 2.96
N PRO A 10 -6.20 0.90 3.29
CA PRO A 10 -7.34 0.59 2.44
C PRO A 10 -8.46 1.65 2.51
N VAL A 11 -8.24 2.77 3.21
CA VAL A 11 -9.22 3.85 3.37
C VAL A 11 -8.88 5.02 2.46
N CYS A 12 -7.66 5.55 2.58
CA CYS A 12 -7.19 6.69 1.79
C CYS A 12 -6.05 6.34 0.83
N ASN A 13 -5.72 5.06 0.65
CA ASN A 13 -4.64 4.62 -0.22
C ASN A 13 -3.23 5.08 0.17
N ALA A 14 -3.06 5.81 1.28
CA ALA A 14 -1.75 6.22 1.79
C ALA A 14 -0.83 5.03 2.04
N VAL A 15 0.47 5.26 1.88
CA VAL A 15 1.51 4.24 2.00
C VAL A 15 2.52 4.63 3.05
N ARG A 16 3.13 3.62 3.67
CA ARG A 16 4.24 3.78 4.59
C ARG A 16 5.20 2.61 4.45
N ALA A 17 6.48 2.90 4.34
CA ALA A 17 7.54 1.91 4.32
C ALA A 17 8.16 1.72 5.71
N LEU A 18 8.56 0.50 6.02
CA LEU A 18 9.28 0.14 7.23
C LEU A 18 10.59 -0.54 6.83
N ASP A 19 11.66 -0.27 7.57
CA ASP A 19 12.97 -0.89 7.35
C ASP A 19 12.95 -2.39 7.65
N GLY A 20 13.68 -3.17 6.86
CA GLY A 20 13.87 -4.59 7.11
C GLY A 20 12.77 -5.50 6.54
N ARG A 21 12.65 -6.69 7.13
CA ARG A 21 11.83 -7.79 6.59
C ARG A 21 10.48 -7.88 7.25
N ARG A 22 9.50 -8.44 6.55
CA ARG A 22 8.16 -8.67 7.11
C ARG A 22 8.20 -9.59 8.32
N SER A 23 9.13 -10.55 8.36
CA SER A 23 9.34 -11.49 9.47
C SER A 23 9.88 -10.84 10.74
N GLU A 24 10.51 -9.68 10.64
CA GLU A 24 11.08 -8.95 11.79
C GLU A 24 9.99 -8.20 12.58
N TYR A 25 8.81 -8.02 11.98
CA TYR A 25 7.69 -7.33 12.59
C TYR A 25 6.61 -8.30 13.05
N SER A 26 6.32 -8.29 14.35
CA SER A 26 5.14 -8.98 14.86
C SER A 26 3.85 -8.32 14.34
N LYS A 27 2.74 -9.07 14.35
CA LYS A 27 1.43 -8.49 14.02
C LYS A 27 1.09 -7.31 14.95
N GLN A 28 1.46 -7.39 16.22
CA GLN A 28 1.20 -6.32 17.19
C GLN A 28 2.00 -5.05 16.89
N ASP A 29 3.25 -5.18 16.47
CA ASP A 29 4.10 -4.03 16.11
C ASP A 29 3.55 -3.31 14.88
N LEU A 30 3.15 -4.06 13.85
CA LEU A 30 2.50 -3.48 12.68
C LEU A 30 1.17 -2.83 13.04
N TYR A 31 0.37 -3.44 13.93
CA TYR A 31 -0.86 -2.81 14.42
C TYR A 31 -0.58 -1.50 15.14
N ALA A 32 0.45 -1.42 15.99
CA ALA A 32 0.78 -0.19 16.69
C ALA A 32 1.11 0.94 15.70
N ARG A 33 1.89 0.64 14.66
CA ARG A 33 2.28 1.59 13.60
C ARG A 33 1.09 2.06 12.76
N VAL A 34 0.12 1.17 12.50
CA VAL A 34 -1.08 1.43 11.70
C VAL A 34 -2.17 2.15 12.48
N LYS A 35 -2.30 1.87 13.78
CA LYS A 35 -3.39 2.36 14.63
C LYS A 35 -3.46 3.88 14.67
N THR A 36 -2.32 4.56 14.71
CA THR A 36 -2.27 6.02 14.75
C THR A 36 -2.86 6.63 13.48
N HIS A 37 -2.49 6.12 12.31
CA HIS A 37 -3.04 6.57 11.03
C HIS A 37 -4.54 6.28 10.93
N LEU A 38 -4.97 5.08 11.32
CA LEU A 38 -6.39 4.69 11.29
C LEU A 38 -7.29 5.48 12.26
N ARG A 39 -6.74 6.08 13.31
CA ARG A 39 -7.49 7.01 14.18
C ARG A 39 -7.79 8.36 13.49
N GLY A 40 -6.98 8.76 12.50
CA GLY A 40 -7.26 9.94 11.69
C GLY A 40 -8.43 9.74 10.73
N HIS A 41 -8.88 8.50 10.55
CA HIS A 41 -10.08 8.19 9.78
C HIS A 41 -11.29 8.12 10.72
N ASP A 42 -12.42 8.71 10.33
CA ASP A 42 -13.67 8.64 11.09
C ASP A 42 -14.35 7.28 10.91
N LEU A 43 -13.74 6.25 11.53
CA LEU A 43 -14.20 4.87 11.50
C LEU A 43 -14.69 4.45 12.87
N ASN A 44 -15.86 3.82 12.90
CA ASN A 44 -16.32 3.10 14.08
C ASN A 44 -15.37 1.94 14.45
N GLU A 45 -15.40 1.50 15.71
CA GLU A 45 -14.47 0.49 16.22
C GLU A 45 -14.46 -0.84 15.44
N PRO A 46 -15.61 -1.43 15.05
CA PRO A 46 -15.62 -2.65 14.24
C PRO A 46 -14.96 -2.48 12.87
N LYS A 47 -15.26 -1.40 12.16
CA LYS A 47 -14.62 -1.09 10.86
C LYS A 47 -13.13 -0.85 11.06
N MET A 48 -12.75 -0.14 12.11
CA MET A 48 -11.35 0.13 12.41
C MET A 48 -10.57 -1.16 12.66
N ALA A 49 -11.13 -2.13 13.39
CA ALA A 49 -10.52 -3.44 13.58
C ALA A 49 -10.31 -4.16 12.24
N ILE A 50 -11.37 -4.32 11.44
CA ILE A 50 -11.30 -4.99 10.13
C ILE A 50 -10.24 -4.33 9.23
N ARG A 51 -10.22 -3.00 9.16
CA ARG A 51 -9.25 -2.25 8.34
C ARG A 51 -7.81 -2.39 8.84
N LYS A 52 -7.58 -2.41 10.17
CA LYS A 52 -6.24 -2.69 10.75
C LYS A 52 -5.71 -4.05 10.32
N TYR A 53 -6.55 -5.09 10.45
CA TYR A 53 -6.20 -6.45 10.04
C TYR A 53 -5.94 -6.54 8.52
N GLY A 54 -6.71 -5.80 7.72
CA GLY A 54 -6.48 -5.63 6.29
C GLY A 54 -5.08 -5.09 5.99
N ILE A 55 -4.72 -3.91 6.54
CA ILE A 55 -3.41 -3.28 6.31
C ILE A 55 -2.24 -4.22 6.65
N VAL A 56 -2.34 -4.96 7.77
CA VAL A 56 -1.26 -5.85 8.22
C VAL A 56 -1.19 -7.14 7.41
N SER A 57 -2.31 -7.56 6.81
CA SER A 57 -2.37 -8.71 5.91
C SER A 57 -1.87 -8.36 4.51
N ASP A 58 -2.17 -7.15 4.04
CA ASP A 58 -1.73 -6.61 2.74
C ASP A 58 -0.27 -6.07 2.79
N ALA A 59 0.37 -6.14 3.95
CA ALA A 59 1.76 -5.73 4.14
C ALA A 59 2.68 -6.54 3.23
N THR A 60 3.35 -5.87 2.29
CA THR A 60 4.15 -6.50 1.23
C THR A 60 5.62 -6.22 1.46
N GLU A 61 6.46 -7.26 1.41
CA GLU A 61 7.92 -7.10 1.42
C GLU A 61 8.41 -6.75 0.01
N ILE A 62 9.25 -5.72 -0.09
CA ILE A 62 9.82 -5.24 -1.36
C ILE A 62 11.33 -5.14 -1.25
N VAL A 63 12.01 -5.46 -2.35
CA VAL A 63 13.46 -5.32 -2.52
C VAL A 63 13.75 -4.00 -3.19
N ILE A 64 14.64 -3.20 -2.62
CA ILE A 64 14.90 -1.84 -3.10
C ILE A 64 16.41 -1.63 -3.23
N PRO A 65 16.88 -0.98 -4.31
CA PRO A 65 18.24 -0.47 -4.36
C PRO A 65 18.52 0.47 -3.19
N SER A 66 19.66 0.32 -2.54
CA SER A 66 20.01 1.08 -1.32
C SER A 66 20.00 2.60 -1.55
N GLU A 67 20.33 3.04 -2.76
CA GLU A 67 20.27 4.45 -3.19
C GLU A 67 18.84 5.03 -3.24
N ASN A 68 17.83 4.20 -3.47
CA ASN A 68 16.44 4.62 -3.55
C ASN A 68 15.70 4.47 -2.22
N TYR A 69 16.35 3.90 -1.20
CA TYR A 69 15.74 3.69 0.11
C TYR A 69 15.26 5.00 0.75
N GLN A 70 15.99 6.10 0.54
CA GLN A 70 15.63 7.43 1.05
C GLN A 70 14.38 8.03 0.40
N GLN A 71 13.93 7.49 -0.74
CA GLN A 71 12.73 7.96 -1.44
C GLN A 71 11.45 7.33 -0.88
N LEU A 72 11.58 6.33 0.01
CA LEU A 72 10.45 5.70 0.64
C LEU A 72 9.85 6.55 1.76
N PRO A 73 8.53 6.46 1.98
CA PRO A 73 7.86 7.16 3.08
C PRO A 73 8.06 6.39 4.39
N ILE A 74 9.24 6.52 4.99
CA ILE A 74 9.63 5.79 6.21
C ILE A 74 9.13 6.51 7.47
N GLU A 75 9.23 7.84 7.46
CA GLU A 75 8.91 8.70 8.61
C GLU A 75 7.40 8.71 8.89
N GLU A 76 6.60 8.95 7.86
CA GLU A 76 5.15 9.12 7.99
C GLU A 76 4.35 8.45 6.87
N TRP A 77 3.03 8.54 6.97
CA TRP A 77 2.12 8.05 5.94
C TRP A 77 1.96 9.11 4.87
N THR A 78 2.24 8.76 3.62
CA THR A 78 2.16 9.69 2.48
C THR A 78 1.16 9.19 1.46
N GLU A 79 0.54 10.10 0.72
CA GLU A 79 -0.33 9.73 -0.40
C GLU A 79 0.46 8.93 -1.43
N ARG A 80 -0.15 7.85 -1.96
CA ARG A 80 0.53 6.99 -2.94
C ARG A 80 0.99 7.78 -4.15
N ASP A 81 0.15 8.67 -4.65
CA ASP A 81 0.38 9.35 -5.92
C ASP A 81 1.50 10.39 -5.82
N ASP A 82 1.78 10.87 -4.61
CA ASP A 82 2.90 11.75 -4.29
C ASP A 82 4.18 10.99 -3.88
N THR A 83 4.13 9.66 -3.84
CA THR A 83 5.23 8.81 -3.35
C THR A 83 5.84 8.00 -4.49
N TRP A 84 7.15 8.09 -4.64
CA TRP A 84 7.88 7.15 -5.50
C TRP A 84 7.86 5.73 -4.90
N LEU A 85 7.49 4.74 -5.70
CA LEU A 85 7.45 3.33 -5.33
C LEU A 85 8.03 2.47 -6.45
N PRO A 86 8.72 1.36 -6.13
CA PRO A 86 9.19 0.45 -7.16
C PRO A 86 8.01 -0.19 -7.90
N ASP A 87 8.17 -0.41 -9.20
CA ASP A 87 7.13 -0.98 -10.06
C ASP A 87 6.59 -2.31 -9.50
N GLY A 88 5.26 -2.46 -9.53
CA GLY A 88 4.57 -3.68 -9.08
C GLY A 88 4.43 -3.86 -7.56
N SER A 89 5.00 -2.96 -6.74
CA SER A 89 4.99 -3.06 -5.27
C SER A 89 3.61 -3.09 -4.60
N LEU A 90 2.55 -2.63 -5.29
CA LEU A 90 1.19 -2.51 -4.73
C LEU A 90 0.08 -3.01 -5.66
N SER A 91 0.42 -3.87 -6.62
CA SER A 91 -0.51 -4.38 -7.65
C SER A 91 -1.69 -5.22 -7.11
N GLY A 92 -1.71 -5.54 -5.82
CA GLY A 92 -2.73 -6.39 -5.17
C GLY A 92 -4.07 -5.73 -4.84
N GLY A 93 -4.55 -4.74 -5.59
CA GLY A 93 -5.83 -4.10 -5.23
C GLY A 93 -6.37 -3.05 -6.19
N GLU A 94 -6.05 -3.15 -7.48
CA GLU A 94 -6.81 -2.45 -8.51
C GLU A 94 -7.79 -3.46 -9.11
N GLY A 95 -9.07 -3.32 -8.74
CA GLY A 95 -10.12 -3.88 -9.56
C GLY A 95 -9.89 -3.39 -10.99
N SER A 96 -9.63 -4.35 -11.89
CA SER A 96 -9.57 -4.12 -13.32
C SER A 96 -10.84 -3.38 -13.76
N LEU A 97 -10.72 -2.09 -14.00
CA LEU A 97 -11.61 -1.34 -14.87
C LEU A 97 -10.75 -0.68 -15.94
N SER A 98 -10.24 -1.51 -16.83
CA SER A 98 -9.69 -1.07 -18.11
C SER A 98 -9.94 -2.19 -19.12
N ALA A 99 -11.19 -2.32 -19.53
CA ALA A 99 -11.45 -2.72 -20.90
C ALA A 99 -11.63 -1.42 -21.69
N PRO A 100 -10.72 -1.06 -22.62
CA PRO A 100 -11.08 -0.10 -23.63
C PRO A 100 -12.17 -0.74 -24.49
N GLU A 101 -13.35 -0.11 -24.55
CA GLU A 101 -14.36 -0.49 -25.53
C GLU A 101 -13.73 -0.31 -26.92
N SER A 102 -13.42 -1.45 -27.54
CA SER A 102 -12.84 -1.52 -28.86
C SER A 102 -13.82 -0.89 -29.85
N SER A 103 -13.55 0.37 -30.20
CA SER A 103 -14.12 1.03 -31.36
C SER A 103 -13.56 0.33 -32.59
N VAL A 104 -14.36 -0.51 -33.23
CA VAL A 104 -14.13 -0.91 -34.61
C VAL A 104 -15.43 -0.69 -35.38
N GLU A 105 -15.46 0.43 -36.10
CA GLU A 105 -16.31 0.61 -37.27
C GLU A 105 -16.14 -0.61 -38.19
N ILE A 106 -17.21 -1.37 -38.39
CA ILE A 106 -17.33 -2.23 -39.57
C ILE A 106 -18.25 -1.51 -40.56
N SER A 107 -17.65 -0.60 -41.32
CA SER A 107 -18.17 -0.20 -42.62
C SER A 107 -17.70 -1.24 -43.64
N SER A 108 -18.64 -1.99 -44.24
CA SER A 108 -18.48 -2.52 -45.60
C SER A 108 -19.80 -3.04 -46.15
N ARG A 109 -20.35 -2.20 -47.03
CA ARG A 109 -20.83 -2.46 -48.40
C ARG A 109 -21.95 -3.47 -48.66
#